data_AF-A0A3E1D6K0-F1
#
_entry.id   AF-A0A3E1D6K0-F1
#
_cell.length_a   1.000
_cell.length_b   1.000
_cell.length_c   1.000
_cell.angle_alpha   90.00
_cell.angle_beta   90.00
_cell.angle_gamma   90.00
#
_symmetry.space_group_name_H-M   'P 1'
#
loop_
_entity.id
_entity.type
_entity.pdbx_description
1 polymer ?
#
loop_
_entity_poly.entity_id
_entity_poly.type
_entity_poly.pdbx_seq_one_letter_code
_entity_poly.pdbx_strand_id
1 'polypeptide(L)'
;MDFNSFDNLEFQPETGNLYVVEDHSNGDIFACLPDGNDRNIKTDGCVKMLSVKDSSTEPTGFIFSADGTTAYVSIQHSDDTNMPMVDGYGTDDIIKITGFKIKK
;
A
#
# COMPACT_ATOMS: atom_id res chain seq x y z
N MET A 1 -8.00 11.03 10.02
CA MET A 1 -8.30 9.76 10.72
C MET A 1 -7.46 8.71 10.04
N ASP A 2 -7.00 7.68 10.74
CA ASP A 2 -6.27 6.57 10.12
C ASP A 2 -7.26 5.47 9.70
N PHE A 3 -6.87 4.64 8.73
CA PHE A 3 -7.61 3.48 8.23
C PHE A 3 -9.00 3.86 7.70
N ASN A 4 -9.00 4.61 6.60
CA ASN A 4 -10.14 5.23 5.94
C ASN A 4 -9.89 5.38 4.42
N SER A 5 -10.91 5.74 3.66
CA SER A 5 -10.80 5.99 2.20
C SER A 5 -10.05 4.88 1.46
N PHE A 6 -10.40 3.63 1.77
CA PHE A 6 -9.78 2.47 1.15
C PHE A 6 -10.08 2.45 -0.35
N ASP A 7 -9.05 2.16 -1.14
CA ASP A 7 -9.16 2.05 -2.59
C ASP A 7 -8.76 0.64 -3.05
N ASN A 8 -7.48 0.28 -2.93
CA ASN A 8 -6.99 -1.01 -3.42
C ASN A 8 -6.73 -2.02 -2.31
N LEU A 9 -6.80 -3.28 -2.74
CA LEU A 9 -6.55 -4.46 -1.93
C LEU A 9 -5.56 -5.35 -2.66
N GLU A 10 -4.62 -5.93 -1.93
CA GLU A 10 -3.65 -6.88 -2.48
C GLU A 10 -3.37 -8.00 -1.48
N PHE A 11 -3.32 -9.24 -1.96
CA PHE A 11 -2.91 -10.37 -1.13
C PHE A 11 -1.44 -10.66 -1.38
N GLN A 12 -0.62 -10.62 -0.33
CA GLN A 12 0.78 -11.03 -0.45
C GLN A 12 0.87 -12.52 -0.77
N PRO A 13 1.53 -12.91 -1.87
CA PRO A 13 1.80 -14.31 -2.17
C PRO A 13 2.54 -15.01 -1.01
N GLU A 14 2.38 -16.33 -0.93
CA GLU A 14 2.94 -17.20 0.11
C GLU A 14 2.36 -17.02 1.53
N THR A 15 2.03 -15.80 1.96
CA THR A 15 1.46 -15.55 3.31
C THR A 15 -0.05 -15.41 3.32
N GLY A 16 -0.64 -14.92 2.22
CA GLY A 16 -2.06 -14.61 2.15
C GLY A 16 -2.48 -13.41 2.99
N ASN A 17 -1.52 -12.61 3.50
CA ASN A 17 -1.83 -11.38 4.23
C ASN A 17 -2.49 -10.37 3.29
N LEU A 18 -3.59 -9.76 3.74
CA LEU A 18 -4.25 -8.68 3.01
C LEU A 18 -3.54 -7.36 3.27
N TYR A 19 -3.22 -6.65 2.21
CA TYR A 19 -2.78 -5.27 2.23
C TYR A 19 -3.91 -4.36 1.76
N VAL A 20 -4.12 -3.27 2.49
CA VAL A 20 -5.16 -2.26 2.20
C VAL A 20 -4.45 -0.93 1.95
N VAL A 21 -4.76 -0.30 0.83
CA VAL A 21 -4.19 0.97 0.39
C VAL A 21 -5.26 2.05 0.54
N GLU A 22 -4.91 3.16 1.19
CA GLU A 22 -5.77 4.34 1.27
C GLU A 22 -5.52 5.31 0.11
N ASP A 23 -6.57 5.89 -0.44
CA ASP A 23 -6.51 6.89 -1.52
C ASP A 23 -6.92 8.26 -0.97
N HIS A 24 -5.96 8.89 -0.29
CA HIS A 24 -6.03 10.28 0.11
C HIS A 24 -4.62 10.85 0.28
N SER A 25 -4.50 12.17 0.41
CA SER A 25 -3.24 12.86 0.72
C SER A 25 -2.50 12.21 1.89
N ASN A 26 -1.21 11.89 1.72
CA ASN A 26 -0.41 11.14 2.71
C ASN A 26 -0.98 9.75 3.05
N GLY A 27 -1.69 9.10 2.13
CA GLY A 27 -2.32 7.80 2.34
C GLY A 27 -1.34 6.75 2.86
N ASP A 28 -1.87 5.86 3.70
CA ASP A 28 -1.12 4.78 4.30
C ASP A 28 -1.39 3.43 3.61
N ILE A 29 -0.46 2.50 3.80
CA ILE A 29 -0.65 1.09 3.43
C ILE A 29 -0.64 0.26 4.70
N PHE A 30 -1.72 -0.48 4.92
CA PHE A 30 -1.91 -1.34 6.06
C PHE A 30 -1.75 -2.80 5.67
N ALA A 31 -1.14 -3.60 6.56
CA ALA A 31 -1.18 -5.05 6.46
C ALA A 31 -2.11 -5.61 7.52
N CYS A 32 -3.12 -6.37 7.10
CA CYS A 32 -4.01 -7.09 7.99
C CYS A 32 -3.39 -8.44 8.34
N LEU A 33 -3.28 -8.69 9.65
CA LEU A 33 -2.68 -9.89 10.21
C LEU A 33 -3.55 -11.11 9.91
N PRO A 34 -2.97 -12.31 9.78
CA PRO A 34 -3.74 -13.55 9.79
C PRO A 34 -4.64 -13.64 11.03
N ASP A 35 -5.68 -14.46 10.95
CA ASP A 35 -6.42 -14.90 12.14
C ASP A 35 -5.49 -15.67 13.08
N GLY A 36 -5.52 -15.30 14.36
CA GLY A 36 -4.72 -15.92 15.40
C GLY A 36 -5.34 -17.20 15.96
N ASN A 37 -5.08 -17.47 17.25
CA ASN A 37 -5.66 -18.61 17.97
C ASN A 37 -6.88 -18.19 18.81
N ASP A 38 -7.60 -17.15 18.38
CA ASP A 38 -8.80 -16.70 19.09
C ASP A 38 -10.04 -17.53 18.69
N ARG A 39 -11.22 -17.17 19.19
CA ARG A 39 -12.45 -17.97 18.97
C ARG A 39 -13.16 -17.70 17.64
N ASN A 40 -12.73 -16.70 16.88
CA ASN A 40 -13.37 -16.29 15.65
C ASN A 40 -12.49 -16.61 14.43
N ILE A 41 -12.88 -16.15 13.25
CA ILE A 41 -12.18 -16.43 11.97
C ILE A 41 -11.71 -15.15 11.27
N LYS A 42 -11.69 -14.02 12.00
CA LYS A 42 -11.38 -12.71 11.45
C LYS A 42 -9.91 -12.40 11.72
N THR A 43 -9.36 -11.50 10.91
CA THR A 43 -8.06 -10.91 11.17
C THR A 43 -7.94 -10.38 12.60
N ASP A 44 -6.78 -10.62 13.23
CA ASP A 44 -6.43 -10.06 14.55
C ASP A 44 -6.24 -8.53 14.52
N GLY A 45 -6.30 -7.91 13.33
CA GLY A 45 -6.26 -6.48 13.12
C GLY A 45 -5.34 -6.09 11.97
N CYS A 46 -5.36 -4.82 11.60
CA CYS A 46 -4.48 -4.27 10.57
C CYS A 46 -3.47 -3.30 11.18
N VAL A 47 -2.23 -3.40 10.75
CA VAL A 47 -1.12 -2.55 11.19
C VAL A 47 -0.69 -1.62 10.05
N LYS A 48 -0.49 -0.35 10.37
CA LYS A 48 0.09 0.62 9.44
C LYS A 48 1.53 0.23 9.15
N MET A 49 1.83 -0.11 7.90
CA MET A 49 3.15 -0.61 7.49
C MET A 49 3.97 0.45 6.77
N LEU A 50 3.33 1.27 5.95
CA LEU A 50 3.96 2.29 5.11
C LEU A 50 3.08 3.54 5.09
N SER A 51 3.71 4.69 4.89
CA SER A 51 3.06 5.99 4.78
C SER A 51 3.69 6.79 3.65
N VAL A 52 2.86 7.43 2.82
CA VAL A 52 3.37 8.35 1.80
C VAL A 52 3.76 9.68 2.47
N LYS A 53 5.01 10.10 2.26
CA LYS A 53 5.54 11.31 2.90
C LYS A 53 5.12 12.59 2.18
N ASP A 54 5.01 12.54 0.85
CA ASP A 54 4.55 13.67 0.05
C ASP A 54 3.04 13.87 0.31
N SER A 55 2.68 15.07 0.77
CA SER A 55 1.29 15.40 1.12
C SER A 55 0.42 15.78 -0.06
N SER A 56 1.02 16.01 -1.22
CA SER A 56 0.25 16.25 -2.45
C SER A 56 -0.27 14.96 -3.08
N THR A 57 0.38 13.84 -2.79
CA THR A 57 0.15 12.55 -3.43
C THR A 57 -0.70 11.59 -2.61
N GLU A 58 -1.20 10.58 -3.28
CA GLU A 58 -1.87 9.42 -2.70
C GLU A 58 -1.40 8.11 -3.38
N PRO A 59 -1.40 6.98 -2.66
CA PRO A 59 -1.15 5.67 -3.27
C PRO A 59 -2.46 5.05 -3.82
N THR A 60 -2.45 4.55 -5.04
CA THR A 60 -3.66 3.96 -5.71
C THR A 60 -3.40 2.63 -6.42
N GLY A 61 -2.24 2.03 -6.21
CA GLY A 61 -1.95 0.70 -6.76
C GLY A 61 -0.87 0.02 -5.96
N PHE A 62 -1.08 -1.24 -5.61
CA PHE A 62 -0.12 -2.02 -4.84
C PHE A 62 -0.15 -3.47 -5.30
N ILE A 63 1.01 -4.01 -5.69
CA ILE A 63 1.13 -5.40 -6.15
C ILE A 63 2.41 -6.02 -5.60
N PHE A 64 2.37 -7.33 -5.33
CA PHE A 64 3.59 -8.09 -5.03
C PHE A 64 4.16 -8.80 -6.27
N SER A 65 5.47 -9.04 -6.23
CA SER A 65 6.10 -10.07 -7.06
C SER A 65 5.57 -11.45 -6.67
N ALA A 66 5.63 -12.40 -7.61
CA ALA A 66 5.09 -13.74 -7.42
C ALA A 66 5.67 -14.50 -6.21
N ASP A 67 6.89 -14.16 -5.76
CA ASP A 67 7.54 -14.74 -4.58
C ASP A 67 7.19 -14.02 -3.26
N GLY A 68 6.38 -12.96 -3.31
CA GLY A 68 5.95 -12.17 -2.16
C GLY A 68 7.03 -11.30 -1.51
N THR A 69 8.25 -11.24 -2.06
CA THR A 69 9.40 -10.57 -1.41
C THR A 69 9.60 -9.10 -1.82
N THR A 70 8.96 -8.69 -2.91
CA THR A 70 9.00 -7.34 -3.47
C THR A 70 7.58 -6.84 -3.69
N ALA A 71 7.31 -5.58 -3.35
CA ALA A 71 6.09 -4.89 -3.74
C ALA A 71 6.40 -3.73 -4.69
N TYR A 72 5.41 -3.34 -5.49
CA TYR A 72 5.42 -2.13 -6.30
C TYR A 72 4.20 -1.31 -5.92
N VAL A 73 4.39 -0.03 -5.65
CA VAL A 73 3.32 0.92 -5.36
C VAL A 73 3.27 2.00 -6.43
N SER A 74 2.07 2.34 -6.90
CA SER A 74 1.81 3.52 -7.72
C SER A 74 1.48 4.70 -6.81
N ILE A 75 2.24 5.78 -6.95
CA ILE A 75 2.02 7.06 -6.27
C ILE A 75 1.49 8.03 -7.31
N GLN A 76 0.29 8.56 -7.10
CA GLN A 76 -0.37 9.44 -8.05
C GLN A 76 -0.43 10.89 -7.56
N HIS A 77 -0.67 11.79 -8.50
CA HIS A 77 -1.08 13.16 -8.26
C HIS A 77 -0.01 14.05 -7.59
N SER A 78 1.28 13.80 -7.85
CA SER A 78 2.33 14.63 -7.26
C SER A 78 2.30 16.05 -7.81
N ASP A 79 2.37 17.02 -6.90
CA ASP A 79 2.56 18.44 -7.20
C ASP A 79 4.05 18.76 -7.46
N ASP A 80 4.70 17.95 -8.30
CA ASP A 80 6.08 18.22 -8.72
C ASP A 80 6.10 19.27 -9.83
N THR A 81 6.24 20.53 -9.39
CA THR A 81 6.34 21.68 -10.30
C THR A 81 7.56 21.67 -11.24
N ASN A 82 8.52 20.74 -11.07
CA ASN A 82 9.63 20.55 -12.00
C ASN A 82 9.26 19.69 -13.21
N MET A 83 8.11 19.02 -13.18
CA MET A 83 7.64 18.12 -14.22
C MET A 83 6.47 18.75 -15.01
N PRO A 84 6.36 18.48 -16.33
CA PRO A 84 5.24 18.96 -17.11
C PRO A 84 3.95 18.27 -16.68
N MET A 85 2.83 19.00 -16.69
CA MET A 85 1.54 18.41 -16.35
C MET A 85 1.13 17.31 -17.33
N VAL A 86 0.76 16.15 -16.79
CA VAL A 86 0.10 15.05 -17.48
C VAL A 86 -1.18 14.76 -16.71
N ASP A 87 -2.33 14.90 -17.38
CA ASP A 87 -3.67 14.76 -16.80
C ASP A 87 -3.95 15.61 -15.53
N GLY A 88 -3.31 16.79 -15.46
CA GLY A 88 -3.52 17.76 -14.38
C GLY A 88 -2.46 17.75 -13.27
N TYR A 89 -1.55 16.78 -13.26
CA TYR A 89 -0.51 16.62 -12.22
C TYR A 89 0.89 16.51 -12.82
N GLY A 90 1.92 16.83 -12.03
CA GLY A 90 3.31 16.92 -12.52
C GLY A 90 3.90 15.56 -12.86
N THR A 91 3.73 14.57 -11.98
CA THR A 91 4.22 13.22 -12.19
C THR A 91 3.46 12.20 -11.35
N ASP A 92 3.46 10.97 -11.84
CA ASP A 92 3.12 9.76 -11.09
C ASP A 92 4.35 8.86 -11.07
N ASP A 93 4.57 8.14 -9.97
CA ASP A 93 5.75 7.32 -9.76
C ASP A 93 5.39 5.88 -9.41
N ILE A 94 6.24 4.94 -9.84
CA ILE A 94 6.19 3.55 -9.38
C ILE A 94 7.38 3.30 -8.47
N ILE A 95 7.11 3.01 -7.19
CA ILE A 95 8.15 2.72 -6.20
C ILE A 95 8.25 1.20 -6.01
N LYS A 96 9.47 0.67 -6.18
CA LYS A 96 9.81 -0.70 -5.82
C LYS A 96 10.22 -0.79 -4.35
N ILE A 97 9.54 -1.63 -3.59
CA ILE A 97 9.80 -1.88 -2.17
C ILE A 97 10.31 -3.31 -2.01
N THR A 98 11.46 -3.48 -1.37
CA THR A 98 12.09 -4.79 -1.12
C THR A 98 12.28 -5.02 0.37
N GLY A 99 12.50 -6.28 0.76
CA GLY A 99 12.85 -6.64 2.14
C GLY A 99 11.72 -7.30 2.93
N PHE A 100 10.59 -7.59 2.28
CA PHE A 100 9.56 -8.45 2.83
C PHE A 100 10.15 -9.85 3.07
N LYS A 101 9.98 -10.36 4.29
CA LYS A 101 10.48 -11.68 4.69
C LYS A 101 9.33 -12.68 4.71
N ILE A 102 9.36 -13.64 3.80
CA ILE A 102 8.47 -14.79 3.81
C ILE A 102 9.09 -15.87 4.68
N LYS A 103 8.42 -16.23 5.78
CA LYS A 103 8.77 -17.45 6.53
C LYS A 103 8.07 -18.61 5.85
N LYS A 104 8.85 -19.55 5.32
CA LYS A 104 8.36 -20.83 4.79
C LYS A 104 8.16 -21.83 5.92
#